data_AF-E0VDM7-F1
#
_entry.id   AF-E0VDM7-F1
#
_cell.length_a   1.000
_cell.length_b   1.000
_cell.length_c   1.000
_cell.angle_alpha   90.00
_cell.angle_beta   90.00
_cell.angle_gamma   90.00
#
_symmetry.space_group_name_H-M   'P 1'
#
loop_
_entity.id
_entity.type
_entity.pdbx_description
1 polymer ?
#
loop_
_entity_poly.entity_id
_entity_poly.type
_entity_poly.pdbx_seq_one_letter_code
_entity_poly.pdbx_strand_id
1 'polypeptide(L)'
;MGREAKAKIKGPTDLYVKTGSSVSISCSISQGPHDLGTVFWYKDKNILRVQSSHPNDYEPVARVTIDTEWTDVLTSYLRISNAKLSDSGNYTCTPTIAEAASVNVHNLRFRIGFFFFISPRNS
;
A
#
# COMPACT_ATOMS: atom_id res chain seq x y z
N MET A 1 -4.14 -32.83 6.81
CA MET A 1 -4.03 -31.73 5.83
C MET A 1 -4.14 -30.42 6.60
N GLY A 2 -3.01 -29.84 7.00
CA GLY A 2 -3.00 -28.64 7.84
C GLY A 2 -3.56 -27.45 7.06
N ARG A 3 -4.37 -26.61 7.70
CA ARG A 3 -4.77 -25.34 7.12
C ARG A 3 -3.53 -24.44 7.11
N GLU A 4 -2.84 -24.37 5.97
CA GLU A 4 -1.78 -23.39 5.78
C GLU A 4 -2.40 -22.01 5.90
N ALA A 5 -1.80 -21.18 6.74
CA ALA A 5 -2.26 -19.82 6.89
C ALA A 5 -1.86 -19.00 5.68
N LYS A 6 -2.76 -18.10 5.25
CA LYS A 6 -2.56 -17.30 4.07
C LYS A 6 -2.79 -15.83 4.37
N ALA A 7 -1.89 -14.98 3.86
CA ALA A 7 -2.13 -13.56 3.80
C ALA A 7 -3.23 -13.26 2.77
N LYS A 8 -4.11 -12.33 3.11
CA LYS A 8 -5.13 -11.84 2.18
C LYS A 8 -5.09 -10.32 2.12
N ILE A 9 -4.82 -9.80 0.94
CA ILE A 9 -4.93 -8.37 0.67
C ILE A 9 -6.41 -8.03 0.44
N LYS A 10 -6.90 -7.00 1.13
CA LYS A 10 -8.26 -6.50 0.92
C LYS A 10 -8.31 -5.69 -0.37
N GLY A 11 -9.29 -6.00 -1.22
CA GLY A 11 -9.53 -5.31 -2.48
C GLY A 11 -9.21 -6.18 -3.70
N PRO A 12 -9.14 -5.56 -4.90
CA PRO A 12 -8.79 -6.26 -6.14
C PRO A 12 -7.30 -6.60 -6.20
N THR A 13 -6.93 -7.52 -7.10
CA THR A 13 -5.53 -7.84 -7.44
C THR A 13 -4.80 -6.70 -8.15
N ASP A 14 -5.56 -5.81 -8.79
CA ASP A 14 -5.05 -4.69 -9.57
C ASP A 14 -5.70 -3.40 -9.06
N LEU A 15 -4.87 -2.54 -8.48
CA LEU A 15 -5.27 -1.30 -7.82
C LEU A 15 -4.81 -0.11 -8.66
N TYR A 16 -5.73 0.80 -8.98
CA TYR A 16 -5.42 1.99 -9.76
C TYR A 16 -5.46 3.23 -8.88
N VAL A 17 -4.33 3.94 -8.78
CA VAL A 17 -4.18 5.09 -7.88
C VAL A 17 -3.85 6.34 -8.70
N LYS A 18 -4.51 7.45 -8.43
CA LYS A 18 -4.19 8.72 -9.09
C LYS A 18 -2.88 9.29 -8.56
N THR A 19 -2.01 9.78 -9.45
CA THR A 19 -0.78 10.47 -9.04
C THR A 19 -1.09 11.66 -8.14
N GLY A 20 -0.38 11.79 -7.03
CA GLY A 20 -0.61 12.81 -6.00
C GLY A 20 -1.65 12.43 -4.94
N SER A 21 -2.39 11.33 -5.14
CA SER A 21 -3.31 10.79 -4.13
C SER A 21 -2.56 9.94 -3.09
N SER A 22 -3.23 9.65 -1.98
CA SER A 22 -2.79 8.63 -1.04
C SER A 22 -3.51 7.30 -1.30
N VAL A 23 -2.84 6.18 -1.03
CA VAL A 23 -3.38 4.82 -1.11
C VAL A 23 -3.06 4.05 0.15
N SER A 24 -3.98 3.17 0.57
CA SER A 24 -3.82 2.27 1.71
C SER A 24 -4.10 0.84 1.28
N ILE A 25 -3.14 -0.05 1.51
CA ILE A 25 -3.22 -1.47 1.21
C ILE A 25 -3.26 -2.21 2.54
N SER A 26 -4.30 -3.01 2.75
CA SER A 26 -4.49 -3.80 3.97
C SER A 26 -4.28 -5.27 3.69
N CYS A 27 -3.36 -5.89 4.41
CA CYS A 27 -3.05 -7.31 4.35
C CYS A 27 -3.39 -7.96 5.69
N SER A 28 -4.42 -8.81 5.70
CA SER A 28 -4.87 -9.55 6.89
C SER A 28 -4.39 -11.00 6.83
N ILE A 29 -3.85 -11.51 7.95
CA ILE A 29 -3.40 -12.89 8.07
C ILE A 29 -4.41 -13.65 8.92
N SER A 30 -5.00 -14.72 8.36
CA SER A 30 -5.92 -15.59 9.08
C SER A 30 -5.15 -16.61 9.93
N GLN A 31 -4.53 -16.18 11.02
CA GLN A 31 -3.91 -17.04 12.03
C GLN A 31 -4.34 -16.66 13.44
N GLY A 32 -4.39 -17.65 14.32
CA GLY A 32 -4.79 -17.49 15.72
C GLY A 32 -3.74 -16.76 16.58
N PRO A 33 -4.10 -16.42 17.83
CA PRO A 33 -3.35 -15.54 18.73
C PRO A 33 -1.98 -16.06 19.21
N HIS A 34 -1.50 -17.21 18.72
CA HIS A 34 -0.37 -17.93 19.31
C HIS A 34 0.95 -17.80 18.54
N ASP A 35 0.93 -17.29 17.30
CA ASP A 35 2.14 -17.05 16.52
C ASP A 35 2.20 -15.57 16.09
N LEU A 36 3.00 -14.80 16.81
CA LEU A 36 3.31 -13.41 16.47
C LEU A 36 4.31 -13.39 15.31
N GLY A 37 3.82 -13.60 14.09
CA GLY A 37 4.61 -13.42 12.88
C GLY A 37 4.88 -11.94 12.59
N THR A 38 6.01 -11.65 11.95
CA THR A 38 6.27 -10.31 11.39
C THR A 38 5.80 -10.27 9.94
N VAL A 39 5.25 -9.13 9.49
CA VAL A 39 4.86 -8.93 8.10
C VAL A 39 5.86 -8.03 7.40
N PHE A 40 6.47 -8.54 6.33
CA PHE A 40 7.36 -7.76 5.49
C PHE A 40 6.65 -7.34 4.21
N TRP A 41 6.86 -6.09 3.80
CA TRP A 41 6.37 -5.59 2.52
C TRP A 41 7.50 -5.52 1.52
N TYR A 42 7.22 -6.01 0.31
CA TYR A 42 8.11 -5.95 -0.83
C TYR A 42 7.44 -5.18 -1.95
N LYS A 43 8.21 -4.34 -2.64
CA LYS A 43 7.84 -3.75 -3.91
C LYS A 43 8.71 -4.37 -4.99
N ASP A 44 8.09 -5.13 -5.87
CA ASP A 44 8.69 -5.97 -6.90
C ASP A 44 9.66 -7.00 -6.30
N LYS A 45 10.92 -6.61 -6.11
CA LYS A 45 11.97 -7.43 -5.48
C LYS A 45 12.70 -6.72 -4.35
N ASN A 46 12.27 -5.51 -4.00
CA ASN A 46 12.92 -4.65 -3.02
C ASN A 46 12.09 -4.61 -1.74
N ILE A 47 12.74 -4.83 -0.60
CA ILE A 47 12.08 -4.69 0.70
C ILE A 47 11.75 -3.21 0.95
N LEU A 48 10.48 -2.95 1.29
CA LEU A 48 10.06 -1.63 1.73
C LEU A 48 10.45 -1.48 3.21
N ARG A 49 11.41 -0.62 3.48
CA ARG A 49 11.76 -0.22 4.84
C ARG A 49 10.92 0.99 5.23
N VAL A 50 10.23 0.89 6.37
CA VAL A 50 9.63 2.08 6.99
C VAL A 50 10.77 3.00 7.37
N GLN A 51 10.71 4.24 6.90
CA GLN A 51 11.53 5.30 7.47
C GLN A 51 10.87 5.65 8.79
N SER A 52 11.27 4.96 9.86
CA SER A 52 10.88 5.30 11.22
C SER A 52 11.51 6.67 11.51
N SER A 53 10.79 7.75 11.25
CA SER A 53 11.18 9.07 11.73
C SER A 53 11.21 8.99 13.26
N HIS A 54 12.38 9.22 13.85
CA HIS A 54 12.57 9.22 15.29
C HIS A 54 11.54 10.19 15.91
N PRO A 55 10.89 9.88 17.05
CA PRO A 55 9.85 10.74 17.64
C PRO A 55 10.31 12.17 18.00
N ASN A 56 11.60 12.47 17.90
CA ASN A 56 12.20 13.77 18.19
C ASN A 56 12.63 14.53 16.94
N ASP A 57 12.55 13.91 15.76
CA ASP A 57 12.84 14.59 14.51
C ASP A 57 11.56 15.26 14.01
N TYR A 58 11.61 16.57 13.86
CA TYR A 58 10.69 17.35 13.03
C TYR A 58 10.92 16.96 11.55
N GLU A 59 10.81 15.68 11.24
CA GLU A 59 11.01 15.12 9.91
C GLU A 59 9.63 14.97 9.23
N PRO A 60 9.53 15.32 7.94
CA PRO A 60 8.29 15.24 7.19
C PRO A 60 7.72 13.82 7.26
N VAL A 61 6.42 13.72 7.54
CA VAL A 61 5.65 12.46 7.54
C VAL A 61 6.11 11.59 6.37
N ALA A 62 6.72 10.44 6.67
CA ALA A 62 7.26 9.57 5.65
C ALA A 62 6.17 9.26 4.62
N ARG A 63 6.46 9.47 3.33
CA ARG A 63 5.46 9.23 2.26
C ARG A 63 4.97 7.79 2.27
N VAL A 64 5.81 6.84 2.67
CA VAL A 64 5.45 5.43 2.77
C VAL A 64 5.54 5.03 4.24
N THR A 65 4.42 4.60 4.82
CA THR A 65 4.35 4.07 6.18
C THR A 65 3.83 2.64 6.16
N ILE A 66 4.30 1.83 7.10
CA ILE A 66 3.78 0.48 7.33
C ILE A 66 3.38 0.43 8.79
N ASP A 67 2.09 0.27 9.02
CA ASP A 67 1.50 0.13 10.34
C ASP A 67 1.04 -1.32 10.48
N THR A 68 1.41 -1.99 11.56
CA THR A 68 0.96 -3.36 11.82
C THR A 68 0.17 -3.37 13.10
N GLU A 69 -1.09 -3.75 13.01
CA GLU A 69 -2.03 -3.78 14.12
C GLU A 69 -2.45 -5.22 14.40
N TRP A 70 -2.56 -5.55 15.68
CA TRP A 70 -3.07 -6.82 16.15
C TRP A 70 -4.31 -6.54 17.00
N THR A 71 -5.47 -6.86 16.46
CA THR A 71 -6.76 -6.76 17.16
C THR A 71 -7.35 -8.16 17.33
N ASP A 72 -8.03 -8.66 16.29
CA ASP A 72 -8.57 -10.02 16.22
C ASP A 72 -7.75 -10.91 15.27
N VAL A 73 -7.16 -10.26 14.26
CA VAL A 73 -6.26 -10.86 13.26
C VAL A 73 -5.10 -9.91 13.02
N LEU A 74 -3.92 -10.47 12.76
CA LEU A 74 -2.75 -9.66 12.39
C LEU A 74 -3.03 -8.96 11.06
N THR A 75 -3.10 -7.63 11.09
CA THR A 75 -3.36 -6.81 9.90
C THR A 75 -2.26 -5.79 9.70
N SER A 76 -1.59 -5.85 8.56
CA SER A 76 -0.58 -4.88 8.16
C SER A 76 -1.16 -3.91 7.12
N TYR A 77 -0.93 -2.62 7.34
CA TYR A 77 -1.39 -1.51 6.51
C TYR A 77 -0.18 -0.82 5.89
N LEU A 78 -0.02 -0.92 4.57
CA LEU A 78 0.93 -0.14 3.81
C LEU A 78 0.24 1.11 3.27
N ARG A 79 0.66 2.29 3.72
CA ARG A 79 0.12 3.57 3.28
C ARG A 79 1.15 4.32 2.46
N ILE A 80 0.75 4.77 1.28
CA ILE A 80 1.60 5.55 0.37
C ILE A 80 0.89 6.88 0.13
N SER A 81 1.45 7.96 0.67
CA SER A 81 1.03 9.33 0.48
C SER A 81 1.77 9.96 -0.70
N ASN A 82 1.05 10.81 -1.45
CA ASN A 82 1.57 11.47 -2.66
C ASN A 82 2.17 10.44 -3.65
N ALA A 83 1.32 9.54 -4.12
CA ALA A 83 1.67 8.46 -5.03
C ALA A 83 2.26 9.00 -6.34
N LYS A 84 3.46 8.55 -6.70
CA LYS A 84 4.17 8.95 -7.94
C LYS A 84 4.06 7.84 -8.98
N LEU A 85 4.22 8.16 -10.27
CA LEU A 85 4.26 7.11 -11.30
C LEU A 85 5.29 6.01 -11.01
N SER A 86 6.43 6.39 -10.43
CA SER A 86 7.49 5.48 -10.00
C SER A 86 7.07 4.50 -8.90
N ASP A 87 6.00 4.79 -8.16
CA ASP A 87 5.51 3.92 -7.10
C ASP A 87 4.63 2.78 -7.65
N SER A 88 4.33 2.78 -8.95
CA SER A 88 3.67 1.63 -9.59
C SER A 88 4.58 0.40 -9.52
N GLY A 89 3.98 -0.77 -9.33
CA GLY A 89 4.71 -2.04 -9.20
C GLY A 89 3.89 -3.11 -8.50
N ASN A 90 4.49 -4.27 -8.29
CA ASN A 90 3.88 -5.36 -7.54
C ASN A 90 4.21 -5.21 -6.04
N TYR A 91 3.19 -5.08 -5.21
CA TYR A 91 3.33 -5.00 -3.76
C TYR A 91 2.99 -6.34 -3.15
N THR A 92 3.97 -6.98 -2.50
CA THR A 92 3.81 -8.29 -1.87
C THR A 92 3.93 -8.17 -0.36
N CYS A 93 2.89 -8.58 0.37
CA CYS A 93 2.96 -8.81 1.80
C CYS A 93 3.40 -10.25 2.08
N THR A 94 4.57 -10.40 2.70
CA THR A 94 5.18 -11.69 3.04
C THR A 94 5.23 -11.82 4.56
N PRO A 95 4.28 -12.53 5.18
CA PRO A 95 4.35 -12.86 6.60
C PRO A 95 5.35 -14.00 6.85
N THR A 96 5.96 -14.04 8.03
CA THR A 96 6.93 -15.11 8.39
C THR A 96 6.31 -16.48 8.62
N ILE A 97 5.00 -16.52 8.88
CA ILE A 97 4.27 -17.73 9.30
C ILE A 97 3.18 -18.17 8.32
N ALA A 98 3.00 -17.46 7.20
CA ALA A 98 1.88 -17.68 6.28
C ALA A 98 2.32 -17.50 4.81
N GLU A 99 1.50 -17.97 3.88
CA GLU A 99 1.68 -17.75 2.45
C GLU A 99 1.56 -16.24 2.12
N ALA A 100 2.45 -15.73 1.29
CA ALA A 100 2.46 -14.34 0.86
C ALA A 100 1.28 -14.00 -0.07
N ALA A 101 0.91 -12.71 -0.10
CA ALA A 101 -0.08 -12.19 -1.05
C ALA A 101 0.46 -10.96 -1.77
N SER A 102 0.14 -10.86 -3.06
CA SER A 102 0.62 -9.79 -3.94
C SER A 102 -0.54 -9.01 -4.56
N VAL A 103 -0.33 -7.71 -4.75
CA VAL A 103 -1.26 -6.80 -5.44
C VAL A 103 -0.47 -5.91 -6.42
N ASN A 104 -0.98 -5.71 -7.61
CA ASN A 104 -0.40 -4.80 -8.59
C ASN A 104 -0.97 -3.40 -8.38
N VAL A 105 -0.10 -2.40 -8.24
CA VAL A 105 -0.49 -1.00 -8.11
C VAL A 105 -0.07 -0.25 -9.36
N HIS A 106 -1.04 0.40 -9.99
CA HIS A 106 -0.88 1.17 -11.21
C HIS A 106 -1.21 2.64 -10.96
N ASN A 107 -0.20 3.50 -11.00
CA ASN A 107 -0.41 4.92 -10.79
C ASN A 107 -0.75 5.61 -12.11
N LEU A 108 -1.87 6.34 -12.11
CA LEU A 108 -2.41 7.01 -13.29
C LEU A 108 -2.16 8.51 -13.21
N ARG A 109 -1.52 9.07 -14.24
CA ARG A 109 -1.49 10.52 -14.43
C ARG A 109 -2.83 10.97 -14.99
N PHE A 110 -3.63 11.64 -14.16
CA PHE A 110 -4.78 12.37 -14.67
C PHE A 110 -4.26 13.69 -15.25
N ARG A 111 -4.14 13.76 -16.58
CA ARG A 111 -4.05 15.07 -17.24
C ARG A 111 -5.41 15.72 -17.06
N ILE A 112 -5.50 16.68 -16.14
CA ILE A 112 -6.62 17.61 -16.13
C ILE A 112 -6.55 18.27 -17.50
N GLY A 113 -7.48 17.93 -18.38
CA GLY A 113 -7.65 18.70 -19.60
C GLY A 113 -7.86 20.14 -19.17
N PHE A 114 -6.96 21.02 -19.59
CA PHE A 114 -7.26 22.44 -19.76
C PHE A 114 -8.36 22.55 -20.83
N PHE A 115 -9.56 22.07 -20.51
CA PHE A 115 -10.81 22.50 -21.14
C PHE A 115 -11.45 23.52 -20.20
N PHE A 116 -10.68 24.56 -19.85
CA PHE A 116 -11.32 25.83 -19.54
C PHE A 116 -11.82 26.37 -20.87
N PHE A 117 -13.11 26.18 -21.09
CA PHE A 117 -13.98 26.82 -22.07
C PHE A 117 -13.36 28.08 -22.70
N ILE A 118 -12.80 27.96 -23.90
CA ILE A 118 -12.82 29.08 -24.84
C ILE A 118 -14.25 29.11 -25.37
N SER A 119 -15.14 29.82 -24.68
CA SER A 119 -16.39 30.25 -25.31
C SER A 119 -16.00 31.12 -26.50
N PRO A 120 -16.49 30.84 -27.72
CA PRO A 120 -16.31 31.76 -28.82
C PRO A 120 -17.04 33.05 -28.47
N ARG A 121 -16.30 34.15 -28.58
CA ARG A 121 -16.83 35.50 -28.73
C ARG A 121 -17.88 35.43 -29.84
N ASN A 122 -19.16 35.67 -29.52
CA ASN A 122 -20.17 35.94 -30.54
C ASN A 122 -20.84 37.28 -30.23
N SER A 123 -21.17 37.95 -31.34
CA SER A 123 -21.45 39.39 -31.53
C SER A 123 -22.42 40.06 -30.57
#